data_AF-A0A521FW49-F1
#
_entry.id   AF-A0A521FW49-F1
#
_cell.length_a   1.000
_cell.length_b   1.000
_cell.length_c   1.000
_cell.angle_alpha   90.00
_cell.angle_beta   90.00
_cell.angle_gamma   90.00
#
_symmetry.space_group_name_H-M   'P 1'
#
loop_
_entity.id
_entity.type
_entity.pdbx_description
1 polymer ?
#
loop_
_entity_poly.entity_id
_entity_poly.type
_entity_poly.pdbx_seq_one_letter_code
_entity_poly.pdbx_strand_id
1 'polypeptide(L)'
;MRFRQIKGLREEDAAWIVAARGNGYPDVESFWRRAGLRPDVLARLAEADAFAAIGLTRRDALWAAKALDAPKPLPLFGADGEGIVEPAVALQKMTMSEQVIEDYVSLRLSLRGHPMELLRPKLAESRPNDHLRHATGRITVAGLVITCQRSGTASGVIFLTLEGETGVAYVVVWNRIYEIYRKAVIAGRLVGVTGRIERDGAVVHLVAEQVEDLSHLLGTLGRPMIIATTDGRADETRRPAGGSIHGTARHPREQAKTLFPSRDFSLSLAAFARSCACRDQPWHRSLYRIRER
;
A
#
# COMPACT_ATOMS: atom_id res chain seq x y z
N MET A 1 -9.20 12.29 8.28
CA MET A 1 -9.40 10.96 7.64
C MET A 1 -10.72 10.37 8.10
N ARG A 2 -11.41 9.53 7.32
CA ARG A 2 -12.70 8.91 7.71
C ARG A 2 -12.51 7.40 7.98
N PHE A 3 -13.20 6.85 8.99
CA PHE A 3 -13.07 5.44 9.40
C PHE A 3 -13.30 4.42 8.27
N ARG A 4 -14.17 4.75 7.30
CA ARG A 4 -14.45 3.92 6.12
C ARG A 4 -13.21 3.56 5.29
N GLN A 5 -12.14 4.35 5.38
CA GLN A 5 -10.90 4.11 4.64
C GLN A 5 -10.02 3.02 5.29
N ILE A 6 -10.25 2.70 6.55
CA ILE A 6 -9.45 1.73 7.31
C ILE A 6 -9.90 0.32 6.95
N LYS A 7 -9.03 -0.43 6.28
CA LYS A 7 -9.34 -1.79 5.84
C LYS A 7 -9.60 -2.71 7.05
N GLY A 8 -10.74 -3.38 7.06
CA GLY A 8 -11.09 -4.36 8.09
C GLY A 8 -11.64 -3.76 9.40
N LEU A 9 -11.83 -2.44 9.47
CA LEU A 9 -12.59 -1.79 10.55
C LEU A 9 -14.09 -1.98 10.30
N ARG A 10 -14.83 -2.43 11.31
CA ARG A 10 -16.29 -2.60 11.21
C ARG A 10 -17.00 -1.27 11.42
N GLU A 11 -18.17 -1.15 10.81
CA GLU A 11 -19.02 0.03 10.98
C GLU A 11 -19.51 0.17 12.44
N GLU A 12 -19.81 -0.95 13.10
CA GLU A 12 -20.19 -0.99 14.52
C GLU A 12 -19.10 -0.38 15.42
N ASP A 13 -17.84 -0.77 15.23
CA ASP A 13 -16.71 -0.24 16.00
C ASP A 13 -16.54 1.27 15.79
N ALA A 14 -16.70 1.73 14.54
CA ALA A 14 -16.64 3.15 14.20
C ALA A 14 -17.78 3.95 14.86
N ALA A 15 -18.99 3.38 14.91
CA ALA A 15 -20.13 4.00 15.58
C ALA A 15 -19.89 4.14 17.10
N TRP A 16 -19.34 3.10 17.75
CA TRP A 16 -18.98 3.15 19.17
C TRP A 16 -17.93 4.22 19.48
N ILE A 17 -16.90 4.35 18.63
CA ILE A 17 -15.89 5.40 18.76
C ILE A 17 -16.50 6.80 18.66
N VAL A 18 -17.44 7.00 17.74
CA VAL A 18 -18.10 8.31 17.59
C VAL A 18 -19.01 8.59 18.79
N ALA A 19 -19.79 7.61 19.22
CA ALA A 19 -20.72 7.74 20.34
C ALA A 19 -19.99 8.01 21.68
N ALA A 20 -18.85 7.37 21.92
CA ALA A 20 -18.08 7.49 23.16
C ALA A 20 -17.08 8.67 23.16
N ARG A 21 -17.04 9.49 22.11
CA ARG A 21 -15.99 10.50 21.91
C ARG A 21 -15.96 11.58 22.98
N GLY A 22 -17.12 12.13 23.37
CA GLY A 22 -17.19 13.31 24.26
C GLY A 22 -16.26 14.45 23.77
N ASN A 23 -15.40 14.96 24.66
CA ASN A 23 -14.38 15.99 24.36
C ASN A 23 -13.16 15.45 23.59
N GLY A 24 -13.20 14.20 23.14
CA GLY A 24 -12.08 13.49 22.53
C GLY A 24 -11.41 12.50 23.46
N TYR A 25 -10.36 11.89 22.95
CA TYR A 25 -9.59 10.86 23.61
C TYR A 25 -8.17 11.37 23.86
N PRO A 26 -7.66 11.34 25.10
CA PRO A 26 -6.31 11.78 25.41
C PRO A 26 -5.23 10.73 25.09
N ASP A 27 -5.59 9.44 25.11
CA ASP A 27 -4.66 8.32 24.98
C ASP A 27 -5.37 7.07 24.40
N VAL A 28 -4.59 6.04 24.04
CA VAL A 28 -5.09 4.78 23.47
C VAL A 28 -5.96 4.00 24.47
N GLU A 29 -5.63 4.06 25.76
CA GLU A 29 -6.38 3.37 26.81
C GLU A 29 -7.81 3.92 26.96
N SER A 30 -7.99 5.23 26.79
CA SER A 30 -9.28 5.90 26.79
C SER A 30 -10.17 5.43 25.64
N PHE A 31 -9.60 5.12 24.47
CA PHE A 31 -10.35 4.47 23.38
C PHE A 31 -10.81 3.07 23.78
N TRP A 32 -9.90 2.27 24.35
CA TRP A 32 -10.21 0.91 24.82
C TRP A 32 -11.33 0.89 25.87
N ARG A 33 -11.18 1.69 26.94
CA ARG A 33 -12.10 1.71 28.07
C ARG A 33 -13.45 2.36 27.72
N ARG A 34 -13.47 3.49 27.00
CA ARG A 34 -14.72 4.25 26.75
C ARG A 34 -15.51 3.72 25.56
N ALA A 35 -14.84 3.36 24.46
CA ALA A 35 -15.51 2.84 23.27
C ALA A 35 -15.65 1.32 23.29
N GLY A 36 -15.10 0.62 24.29
CA GLY A 36 -15.23 -0.83 24.45
C GLY A 36 -14.60 -1.63 23.31
N LEU A 37 -13.56 -1.08 22.67
CA LEU A 37 -12.94 -1.68 21.50
C LEU A 37 -12.14 -2.92 21.85
N ARG A 38 -12.08 -3.88 20.93
CA ARG A 38 -11.18 -5.02 21.05
C ARG A 38 -9.72 -4.60 20.78
N PRO A 39 -8.71 -5.26 21.39
CA PRO A 39 -7.30 -4.97 21.14
C PRO A 39 -6.92 -5.02 19.65
N ASP A 40 -7.50 -5.95 18.88
CA ASP A 40 -7.25 -6.04 17.44
C ASP A 40 -7.80 -4.84 16.64
N VAL A 41 -8.84 -4.17 17.14
CA VAL A 41 -9.35 -2.94 16.51
C VAL A 41 -8.43 -1.76 16.82
N LEU A 42 -7.90 -1.66 18.05
CA LEU A 42 -6.93 -0.63 18.43
C LEU A 42 -5.64 -0.74 17.62
N ALA A 43 -5.14 -1.96 17.42
CA ALA A 43 -3.99 -2.21 16.56
C ALA A 43 -4.25 -1.73 15.12
N ARG A 44 -5.41 -2.04 14.52
CA ARG A 44 -5.77 -1.56 13.18
C ARG A 44 -5.86 -0.04 13.08
N LEU A 45 -6.41 0.61 14.11
CA LEU A 45 -6.46 2.08 14.18
C LEU A 45 -5.05 2.68 14.25
N ALA A 46 -4.14 2.06 15.00
CA ALA A 46 -2.76 2.48 15.10
C ALA A 46 -1.99 2.28 13.78
N GLU A 47 -2.16 1.14 13.10
CA GLU A 47 -1.61 0.90 11.75
C GLU A 47 -2.07 2.00 10.77
N ALA A 48 -3.34 2.40 10.85
CA ALA A 48 -3.94 3.44 10.02
C ALA A 48 -3.63 4.90 10.46
N ASP A 49 -2.69 5.11 11.38
CA ASP A 49 -2.28 6.44 11.88
C ASP A 49 -3.39 7.24 12.59
N ALA A 50 -4.42 6.57 13.12
CA ALA A 50 -5.59 7.25 13.68
C ALA A 50 -5.27 8.10 14.93
N PHE A 51 -4.15 7.82 15.61
CA PHE A 51 -3.71 8.50 16.83
C PHE A 51 -2.74 9.67 16.59
N ALA A 52 -2.42 9.99 15.33
CA ALA A 52 -1.55 11.13 15.02
C ALA A 52 -2.10 12.46 15.56
N ALA A 53 -3.43 12.60 15.63
CA ALA A 53 -4.10 13.79 16.15
C ALA A 53 -3.87 14.04 17.65
N ILE A 54 -3.48 13.00 18.41
CA ILE A 54 -3.16 13.10 19.85
C ILE A 54 -1.64 13.09 20.09
N GLY A 55 -0.85 13.27 19.04
CA GLY A 55 0.60 13.40 19.12
C GLY A 55 1.37 12.08 19.20
N LEU A 56 0.70 10.93 19.09
CA LEU A 56 1.38 9.63 19.08
C LEU A 56 1.90 9.30 17.68
N THR A 57 3.14 8.81 17.60
CA THR A 57 3.61 8.20 16.37
C THR A 57 2.95 6.84 16.18
N ARG A 58 2.87 6.35 14.94
CA ARG A 58 2.35 5.02 14.63
C ARG A 58 2.98 3.91 15.49
N ARG A 59 4.31 3.95 15.71
CA ARG A 59 5.01 2.95 16.54
C ARG A 59 4.59 3.05 18.00
N ASP A 60 4.48 4.26 18.55
CA ASP A 60 4.04 4.47 19.93
C ASP A 60 2.60 4.01 20.14
N ALA A 61 1.72 4.33 19.20
CA ALA A 61 0.32 3.92 19.25
C ALA A 61 0.15 2.40 19.14
N LEU A 62 0.94 1.74 18.28
CA LEU A 62 0.94 0.26 18.19
C LEU A 62 1.48 -0.39 19.45
N TRP A 63 2.53 0.18 20.04
CA TRP A 63 3.07 -0.28 21.31
C TRP A 63 2.04 -0.18 22.42
N ALA A 64 1.41 1.00 22.57
CA ALA A 64 0.36 1.24 23.54
C ALA A 64 -0.86 0.32 23.32
N ALA A 65 -1.28 0.10 22.07
CA ALA A 65 -2.39 -0.81 21.77
C ALA A 65 -2.08 -2.26 22.14
N LYS A 66 -0.83 -2.71 21.97
CA LYS A 66 -0.40 -4.07 22.34
C LYS A 66 -0.24 -4.27 23.85
N ALA A 67 0.09 -3.21 24.60
CA ALA A 67 0.12 -3.28 26.05
C ALA A 67 -1.28 -3.58 26.65
N LEU A 68 -2.36 -3.28 25.91
CA LEU A 68 -3.75 -3.51 26.32
C LEU A 68 -4.26 -4.94 26.05
N ASP A 69 -3.40 -5.85 25.56
CA ASP A 69 -3.74 -7.27 25.32
C ASP A 69 -3.85 -8.09 26.62
N ALA A 70 -3.72 -7.43 27.78
CA ALA A 70 -3.97 -8.04 29.08
C ALA A 70 -5.48 -8.30 29.29
N PRO A 71 -5.87 -9.45 29.89
CA PRO A 71 -7.26 -9.72 30.20
C PRO A 71 -7.87 -8.59 31.05
N LYS A 72 -9.18 -8.38 30.92
CA LYS A 72 -9.96 -7.50 31.79
C LYS A 72 -9.47 -7.71 33.24
N PRO A 73 -9.04 -6.66 33.96
CA PRO A 73 -8.31 -6.82 35.21
C PRO A 73 -9.10 -7.76 36.13
N LEU A 74 -8.43 -8.84 36.57
CA LEU A 74 -9.01 -9.74 37.55
C LEU A 74 -9.32 -8.92 38.81
N PRO A 75 -10.45 -9.17 39.49
CA PRO A 75 -10.91 -8.35 40.64
C PRO A 75 -9.96 -8.38 41.85
N LEU A 76 -8.87 -9.14 41.77
CA LEU A 76 -7.83 -9.22 42.78
C LEU A 76 -7.05 -7.91 42.94
N PHE A 77 -6.93 -7.12 41.87
CA PHE A 77 -6.39 -5.76 41.89
C PHE A 77 -7.51 -4.81 41.48
N GLY A 78 -7.79 -3.79 42.29
CA GLY A 78 -8.92 -2.86 42.07
C GLY A 78 -8.80 -2.03 40.79
N ALA A 79 -9.53 -0.92 40.70
CA ALA A 79 -9.51 -0.02 39.53
C ALA A 79 -8.11 0.52 39.17
N ASP A 80 -7.15 0.40 40.10
CA ASP A 80 -5.80 0.96 40.04
C ASP A 80 -4.75 -0.04 39.50
N GLY A 81 -5.13 -1.30 39.23
CA GLY A 81 -4.23 -2.32 38.66
C GLY A 81 -2.97 -2.59 39.50
N GLU A 82 -1.96 -3.26 38.94
CA GLU A 82 -0.70 -3.53 39.64
C GLU A 82 0.17 -2.28 39.89
N GLY A 83 -0.27 -1.07 39.51
CA GLY A 83 0.47 0.18 39.75
C GLY A 83 1.89 0.21 39.18
N ILE A 84 2.26 -0.75 38.32
CA ILE A 84 3.57 -0.81 37.68
C ILE A 84 3.60 0.28 36.61
N VAL A 85 4.22 1.41 36.94
CA VAL A 85 4.54 2.44 35.96
C VAL A 85 5.65 1.88 35.07
N GLU A 86 5.28 1.43 33.88
CA GLU A 86 6.28 1.00 32.90
C GLU A 86 7.18 2.20 32.54
N PRO A 87 8.51 2.01 32.51
CA PRO A 87 9.43 3.07 32.10
C PRO A 87 9.16 3.47 30.65
N ALA A 88 9.23 4.76 30.36
CA ALA A 88 9.01 5.28 29.02
C ALA A 88 10.03 4.66 28.03
N VAL A 89 9.53 3.93 27.05
CA VAL A 89 10.35 3.31 26.00
C VAL A 89 10.56 4.32 24.88
N ALA A 90 11.81 4.67 24.60
CA ALA A 90 12.16 5.51 23.46
C ALA A 90 12.23 4.66 22.18
N LEU A 91 11.14 4.64 21.42
CA LEU A 91 11.11 3.96 20.12
C LEU A 91 11.82 4.81 19.06
N GLN A 92 12.58 4.15 18.17
CA GLN A 92 13.15 4.83 17.02
C GLN A 92 12.02 5.38 16.14
N LYS A 93 12.16 6.62 15.64
CA LYS A 93 11.17 7.21 14.73
C LYS A 93 11.22 6.54 13.36
N MET A 94 10.04 6.41 12.71
CA MET A 94 9.95 5.93 11.33
C MET A 94 10.54 6.97 10.38
N THR A 95 11.35 6.51 9.42
CA THR A 95 11.78 7.34 8.29
C THR A 95 10.58 7.72 7.40
N MET A 96 10.73 8.75 6.57
CA MET A 96 9.65 9.17 5.65
C MET A 96 9.21 8.02 4.73
N SER A 97 10.16 7.26 4.20
CA SER A 97 9.88 6.09 3.34
C SER A 97 9.05 5.05 4.07
N GLU A 98 9.41 4.70 5.31
CA GLU A 98 8.64 3.76 6.13
C GLU A 98 7.21 4.27 6.37
N GLN A 99 7.03 5.56 6.68
CA GLN A 99 5.70 6.12 6.91
C GLN A 99 4.81 6.04 5.65
N VAL A 100 5.34 6.43 4.49
CA VAL A 100 4.61 6.37 3.20
C VAL A 100 4.21 4.92 2.87
N ILE A 101 5.09 3.96 3.13
CA ILE A 101 4.84 2.54 2.88
C ILE A 101 3.72 2.01 3.78
N GLU A 102 3.78 2.29 5.08
CA GLU A 102 2.75 1.86 6.04
C GLU A 102 1.38 2.49 5.71
N ASP A 103 1.36 3.74 5.26
CA ASP A 103 0.15 4.40 4.76
C ASP A 103 -0.44 3.62 3.55
N TYR A 104 0.40 3.19 2.59
CA TYR A 104 -0.06 2.41 1.44
C TYR A 104 -0.51 0.98 1.80
N VAL A 105 0.13 0.33 2.78
CA VAL A 105 -0.32 -0.99 3.28
C VAL A 105 -1.71 -0.88 3.90
N SER A 106 -1.90 0.13 4.75
CA SER A 106 -3.12 0.28 5.55
C SER A 106 -4.27 0.89 4.74
N LEU A 107 -4.00 1.90 3.92
CA LEU A 107 -5.01 2.75 3.27
C LEU A 107 -4.94 2.80 1.75
N ARG A 108 -3.88 2.25 1.14
CA ARG A 108 -3.56 2.38 -0.29
C ARG A 108 -3.38 3.82 -0.79
N LEU A 109 -3.16 4.77 0.11
CA LEU A 109 -2.83 6.15 -0.20
C LEU A 109 -1.97 6.70 0.94
N SER A 110 -1.17 7.71 0.65
CA SER A 110 -0.45 8.49 1.68
C SER A 110 -0.61 9.97 1.40
N LEU A 111 -0.72 10.75 2.47
CA LEU A 111 -0.70 12.22 2.42
C LEU A 111 0.74 12.78 2.50
N ARG A 112 1.73 11.91 2.75
CA ARG A 112 3.14 12.30 2.93
C ARG A 112 3.94 12.26 1.63
N GLY A 113 3.44 11.56 0.62
CA GLY A 113 4.09 11.40 -0.68
C GLY A 113 3.63 10.14 -1.41
N HIS A 114 4.21 9.88 -2.58
CA HIS A 114 3.89 8.69 -3.38
C HIS A 114 5.10 7.73 -3.43
N PRO A 115 4.93 6.39 -3.39
CA PRO A 115 6.05 5.43 -3.45
C PRO A 115 6.95 5.62 -4.68
N MET A 116 6.40 6.07 -5.80
CA MET A 116 7.17 6.38 -7.01
C MET A 116 8.11 7.58 -6.84
N GLU A 117 7.78 8.55 -6.01
CA GLU A 117 8.66 9.68 -5.71
C GLU A 117 9.96 9.19 -5.06
N LEU A 118 9.84 8.24 -4.11
CA LEU A 118 10.97 7.61 -3.44
C LEU A 118 11.81 6.72 -4.38
N LEU A 119 11.17 6.13 -5.40
CA LEU A 119 11.84 5.28 -6.39
C LEU A 119 12.39 6.07 -7.58
N ARG A 120 11.96 7.31 -7.80
CA ARG A 120 12.32 8.11 -8.97
C ARG A 120 13.84 8.20 -9.22
N PRO A 121 14.72 8.37 -8.20
CA PRO A 121 16.17 8.36 -8.42
C PRO A 121 16.73 7.05 -9.00
N LYS A 122 16.04 5.93 -8.79
CA LYS A 122 16.42 4.60 -9.32
C LYS A 122 15.83 4.32 -10.70
N LEU A 123 15.01 5.21 -11.23
CA LEU A 123 14.22 5.03 -12.45
C LEU A 123 14.57 6.11 -13.50
N ALA A 124 15.87 6.34 -13.73
CA ALA A 124 16.36 7.42 -14.60
C ALA A 124 15.85 7.33 -16.04
N GLU A 125 15.59 6.12 -16.55
CA GLU A 125 15.08 5.90 -17.90
C GLU A 125 13.57 6.15 -18.02
N SER A 126 12.86 6.20 -16.90
CA SER A 126 11.41 6.39 -16.84
C SER A 126 11.04 7.84 -16.57
N ARG A 127 10.12 8.37 -17.37
CA ARG A 127 9.57 9.72 -17.17
C ARG A 127 8.38 9.70 -16.20
N PRO A 128 8.16 10.79 -15.44
CA PRO A 128 6.92 10.97 -14.68
C PRO A 128 5.69 11.01 -15.61
N ASN A 129 4.53 10.60 -15.10
CA ASN A 129 3.35 10.33 -15.92
C ASN A 129 2.72 11.59 -16.54
N ASP A 130 2.85 12.76 -15.91
CA ASP A 130 2.44 14.06 -16.45
C ASP A 130 3.10 14.41 -17.79
N HIS A 131 4.31 13.90 -18.05
CA HIS A 131 5.03 14.12 -19.32
C HIS A 131 4.31 13.49 -20.51
N LEU A 132 3.46 12.49 -20.30
CA LEU A 132 2.69 11.83 -21.35
C LEU A 132 1.83 12.82 -22.14
N ARG A 133 1.32 13.88 -21.49
CA ARG A 133 0.47 14.90 -22.13
C ARG A 133 1.17 15.62 -23.28
N HIS A 134 2.48 15.82 -23.16
CA HIS A 134 3.27 16.60 -24.12
C HIS A 134 4.22 15.73 -24.96
N ALA A 135 4.49 14.50 -24.52
CA ALA A 135 5.37 13.57 -25.22
C ALA A 135 4.83 13.18 -26.60
N THR A 136 5.76 12.87 -27.50
CA THR A 136 5.52 12.31 -28.84
C THR A 136 6.50 11.19 -29.10
N GLY A 137 6.10 10.19 -29.88
CA GLY A 137 6.96 9.06 -30.21
C GLY A 137 7.10 8.06 -29.07
N ARG A 138 8.30 7.49 -28.90
CA ARG A 138 8.57 6.43 -27.94
C ARG A 138 8.97 6.99 -26.58
N ILE A 139 8.38 6.49 -25.50
CA ILE A 139 8.65 6.91 -24.13
C ILE A 139 8.58 5.70 -23.18
N THR A 140 9.35 5.80 -22.09
CA THR A 140 9.32 4.85 -20.98
C THR A 140 8.67 5.52 -19.78
N VAL A 141 7.70 4.86 -19.18
CA VAL A 141 7.07 5.26 -17.91
C VAL A 141 7.08 4.09 -16.95
N ALA A 142 7.03 4.38 -15.65
CA ALA A 142 6.96 3.36 -14.61
C ALA A 142 5.91 3.81 -13.60
N GLY A 143 5.14 2.87 -13.08
CA GLY A 143 4.11 3.17 -12.11
C GLY A 143 3.51 1.92 -11.48
N LEU A 144 2.81 2.15 -10.37
CA LEU A 144 2.09 1.13 -9.63
C LEU A 144 0.87 0.68 -10.45
N VAL A 145 0.69 -0.62 -10.60
CA VAL A 145 -0.45 -1.15 -11.35
C VAL A 145 -1.72 -1.02 -10.50
N ILE A 146 -2.59 -0.10 -10.88
CA ILE A 146 -3.88 0.13 -10.20
C ILE A 146 -4.99 -0.67 -10.83
N THR A 147 -5.01 -0.82 -12.16
CA THR A 147 -5.94 -1.72 -12.83
C THR A 147 -5.27 -2.49 -13.95
N CYS A 148 -5.74 -3.72 -14.14
CA CYS A 148 -5.43 -4.56 -15.29
C CYS A 148 -6.76 -5.16 -15.72
N GLN A 149 -7.22 -4.79 -16.92
CA GLN A 149 -8.50 -5.21 -17.46
C GLN A 149 -8.29 -5.79 -18.85
N ARG A 150 -8.84 -6.97 -19.12
CA ARG A 150 -8.86 -7.56 -20.45
C ARG A 150 -10.21 -7.28 -21.10
N SER A 151 -10.18 -6.76 -22.32
CA SER A 151 -11.39 -6.62 -23.12
C SER A 151 -12.00 -7.99 -23.42
N GLY A 152 -13.32 -8.10 -23.33
CA GLY A 152 -14.07 -9.30 -23.72
C GLY A 152 -14.23 -9.48 -25.23
N THR A 153 -13.70 -8.55 -26.04
CA THR A 153 -13.74 -8.61 -27.50
C THR A 153 -12.77 -9.66 -28.05
N ALA A 154 -13.01 -10.11 -29.30
CA ALA A 154 -12.16 -11.07 -29.99
C ALA A 154 -10.68 -10.65 -30.12
N SER A 155 -10.37 -9.36 -29.97
CA SER A 155 -9.01 -8.83 -29.99
C SER A 155 -8.19 -9.10 -28.72
N GLY A 156 -8.84 -9.41 -27.59
CA GLY A 156 -8.18 -9.80 -26.35
C GLY A 156 -7.24 -8.75 -25.72
N VAL A 157 -7.37 -7.47 -26.11
CA VAL A 157 -6.54 -6.34 -25.66
C VAL A 157 -6.61 -6.15 -24.15
N ILE A 158 -5.48 -5.81 -23.54
CA ILE A 158 -5.39 -5.51 -22.10
C ILE A 158 -5.13 -4.02 -21.89
N PHE A 159 -5.82 -3.45 -20.92
CA PHE A 159 -5.63 -2.08 -20.45
C PHE A 159 -5.00 -2.12 -19.06
N LEU A 160 -3.84 -1.46 -18.93
CA LEU A 160 -3.20 -1.21 -17.66
C LEU A 160 -3.37 0.26 -17.28
N THR A 161 -3.67 0.50 -16.01
CA THR A 161 -3.63 1.85 -15.43
C THR A 161 -2.50 1.91 -14.44
N LEU A 162 -1.50 2.75 -14.72
CA LEU A 162 -0.32 2.92 -13.88
C LEU A 162 -0.41 4.23 -13.10
N GLU A 163 -0.31 4.16 -11.78
CA GLU A 163 -0.24 5.33 -10.91
C GLU A 163 1.22 5.72 -10.64
N GLY A 164 1.50 7.00 -10.81
CA GLY A 164 2.77 7.63 -10.49
C GLY A 164 2.54 8.87 -9.63
N GLU A 165 3.63 9.45 -9.18
CA GLU A 165 3.63 10.61 -8.28
C GLU A 165 3.03 11.88 -8.91
N THR A 166 3.08 12.01 -10.24
CA THR A 166 2.50 13.16 -10.97
C THR A 166 1.17 12.86 -11.66
N GLY A 167 0.66 11.63 -11.54
CA GLY A 167 -0.63 11.25 -12.11
C GLY A 167 -0.66 9.83 -12.69
N VAL A 168 -1.62 9.60 -13.58
CA VAL A 168 -1.96 8.26 -14.09
C VAL A 168 -1.59 8.12 -15.55
N ALA A 169 -0.99 6.99 -15.91
CA ALA A 169 -0.72 6.58 -17.29
C ALA A 169 -1.69 5.47 -17.72
N TYR A 170 -2.32 5.65 -18.88
CA TYR A 170 -3.16 4.64 -19.51
C TYR A 170 -2.35 3.87 -20.55
N VAL A 171 -2.20 2.56 -20.36
CA VAL A 171 -1.37 1.72 -21.20
C VAL A 171 -2.24 0.69 -21.91
N VAL A 172 -2.03 0.53 -23.22
CA VAL A 172 -2.67 -0.47 -24.06
C VAL A 172 -1.67 -1.57 -24.38
N VAL A 173 -2.02 -2.81 -24.06
CA VAL A 173 -1.19 -4.00 -24.30
C VAL A 173 -1.91 -4.92 -25.27
N TRP A 174 -1.40 -5.00 -26.49
CA TRP A 174 -1.89 -5.92 -27.52
C TRP A 174 -1.54 -7.37 -27.20
N ASN A 175 -2.32 -8.32 -27.74
CA ASN A 175 -2.15 -9.75 -27.42
C ASN A 175 -0.72 -10.26 -27.68
N ARG A 176 -0.09 -9.84 -28.79
CA ARG A 176 1.31 -10.19 -29.11
C ARG A 176 2.30 -9.76 -28.01
N ILE A 177 2.14 -8.55 -27.48
CA ILE A 177 3.02 -8.01 -26.44
C ILE A 177 2.71 -8.67 -25.10
N TYR A 178 1.44 -8.91 -24.81
CA TYR A 178 1.01 -9.63 -23.63
C TYR A 178 1.57 -11.06 -23.58
N GLU A 179 1.58 -11.79 -24.69
CA GLU A 179 2.13 -13.16 -24.75
C GLU A 179 3.62 -13.19 -24.38
N ILE A 180 4.39 -12.19 -24.82
CA ILE A 180 5.81 -12.05 -24.51
C ILE A 180 6.02 -11.67 -23.04
N TYR A 181 5.26 -10.68 -22.54
CA TYR A 181 5.46 -10.09 -21.20
C TYR A 181 4.40 -10.53 -20.18
N ARG A 182 3.81 -11.71 -20.36
CA ARG A 182 2.65 -12.21 -19.59
C ARG A 182 2.84 -12.08 -18.08
N LYS A 183 4.02 -12.47 -17.59
CA LYS A 183 4.35 -12.43 -16.16
C LYS A 183 4.33 -11.01 -15.61
N ALA A 184 4.95 -10.06 -16.32
CA ALA A 184 5.01 -8.67 -15.90
C ALA A 184 3.62 -8.01 -15.94
N VAL A 185 2.80 -8.31 -16.95
CA VAL A 185 1.45 -7.73 -17.10
C VAL A 185 0.46 -8.26 -16.05
N ILE A 186 0.57 -9.53 -15.66
CA ILE A 186 -0.37 -10.15 -14.70
C ILE A 186 0.08 -9.95 -13.26
N ALA A 187 1.34 -10.27 -12.96
CA ALA A 187 1.85 -10.32 -11.58
C ALA A 187 2.59 -9.05 -11.17
N GLY A 188 2.91 -8.18 -12.13
CA GLY A 188 3.60 -6.92 -11.87
C GLY A 188 2.75 -6.00 -11.02
N ARG A 189 3.36 -5.51 -9.93
CA ARG A 189 2.77 -4.53 -9.01
C ARG A 189 3.34 -3.15 -9.27
N LEU A 190 4.62 -3.12 -9.64
CA LEU A 190 5.28 -1.98 -10.22
C LEU A 190 5.82 -2.43 -11.58
N VAL A 191 5.44 -1.74 -12.64
CA VAL A 191 5.89 -2.08 -13.99
C VAL A 191 6.50 -0.87 -14.68
N GLY A 192 7.56 -1.13 -15.44
CA GLY A 192 8.10 -0.21 -16.43
C GLY A 192 7.51 -0.55 -17.79
N VAL A 193 7.00 0.43 -18.51
CA VAL A 193 6.44 0.25 -19.85
C VAL A 193 7.13 1.21 -20.80
N THR A 194 7.75 0.64 -21.83
CA THR A 194 8.27 1.39 -22.97
C THR A 194 7.30 1.21 -24.13
N GLY A 195 6.86 2.30 -24.73
CA GLY A 195 5.84 2.26 -25.76
C GLY A 195 5.75 3.54 -26.57
N ARG A 196 4.79 3.58 -27.49
CA ARG A 196 4.50 4.77 -28.31
C ARG A 196 3.27 5.50 -27.82
N ILE A 197 3.35 6.82 -27.85
CA ILE A 197 2.22 7.69 -27.53
C ILE A 197 1.23 7.68 -28.68
N GLU A 198 -0.01 7.32 -28.35
CA GLU A 198 -1.18 7.49 -29.21
C GLU A 198 -2.16 8.44 -28.54
N ARG A 199 -2.72 9.37 -29.33
CA ARG A 199 -3.67 10.36 -28.84
C ARG A 199 -5.02 10.11 -29.49
N ASP A 200 -6.03 10.00 -28.64
CA ASP A 200 -7.42 9.91 -29.06
C ASP A 200 -8.22 11.01 -28.37
N GLY A 201 -8.45 12.09 -29.12
CA GLY A 201 -9.05 13.32 -28.59
C GLY A 201 -8.25 13.88 -27.41
N ALA A 202 -8.86 13.88 -26.22
CA ALA A 202 -8.27 14.43 -24.99
C ALA A 202 -7.45 13.41 -24.17
N VAL A 203 -7.49 12.12 -24.52
CA VAL A 203 -6.77 11.09 -23.77
C VAL A 203 -5.54 10.60 -24.51
N VAL A 204 -4.50 10.42 -23.71
CA VAL A 204 -3.21 9.91 -24.14
C VAL A 204 -3.09 8.46 -23.69
N HIS A 205 -2.88 7.58 -24.65
CA HIS A 205 -2.59 6.17 -24.43
C HIS A 205 -1.12 5.90 -24.75
N LEU A 206 -0.51 5.03 -23.95
CA LEU A 206 0.79 4.45 -24.25
C LEU A 206 0.59 3.04 -24.79
N VAL A 207 0.85 2.83 -26.08
CA VAL A 207 0.82 1.50 -26.68
C VAL A 207 2.13 0.80 -26.33
N ALA A 208 2.04 -0.25 -25.51
CA ALA A 208 3.19 -0.95 -24.98
C ALA A 208 3.95 -1.71 -26.09
N GLU A 209 5.26 -1.52 -26.14
CA GLU A 209 6.20 -2.31 -26.95
C GLU A 209 7.02 -3.26 -26.06
N GLN A 210 7.38 -2.82 -24.85
CA GLN A 210 8.12 -3.60 -23.86
C GLN A 210 7.54 -3.35 -22.46
N VAL A 211 7.45 -4.42 -21.66
CA VAL A 211 6.98 -4.35 -20.27
C VAL A 211 7.96 -5.07 -19.36
N GLU A 212 8.39 -4.39 -18.31
CA GLU A 212 9.33 -4.89 -17.30
C GLU A 212 8.68 -4.94 -15.92
N ASP A 213 8.92 -6.03 -15.19
CA ASP A 213 8.50 -6.16 -13.79
C ASP A 213 9.54 -5.53 -12.85
N LEU A 214 9.22 -4.34 -12.34
CA LEU A 214 10.04 -3.59 -11.41
C LEU A 214 9.62 -3.82 -9.95
N SER A 215 8.73 -4.79 -9.68
CA SER A 215 8.19 -5.03 -8.34
C SER A 215 9.23 -5.35 -7.27
N HIS A 216 10.44 -5.74 -7.67
CA HIS A 216 11.55 -5.96 -6.74
C HIS A 216 12.03 -4.66 -6.06
N LEU A 217 11.87 -3.49 -6.72
CA LEU A 217 12.26 -2.19 -6.17
C LEU A 217 11.38 -1.77 -4.99
N LEU A 218 10.12 -2.21 -4.96
CA LEU A 218 9.21 -1.96 -3.85
C LEU A 218 9.71 -2.55 -2.53
N GLY A 219 10.43 -3.68 -2.59
CA GLY A 219 11.07 -4.28 -1.42
C GLY A 219 12.26 -3.48 -0.88
N THR A 220 12.76 -2.48 -1.62
CA THR A 220 13.84 -1.60 -1.15
C THR A 220 13.34 -0.41 -0.34
N LEU A 221 12.05 -0.07 -0.45
CA LEU A 221 11.48 1.08 0.23
C LEU A 221 11.29 0.80 1.73
N GLY A 222 10.95 -0.44 2.11
CA GLY A 222 10.57 -0.82 3.49
C GLY A 222 11.72 -1.28 4.38
N ARG A 223 12.97 -1.16 3.91
CA ARG A 223 14.12 -1.53 4.74
C ARG A 223 14.50 -0.36 5.65
N PRO A 224 14.55 -0.56 6.99
CA PRO A 224 15.39 0.31 7.79
C PRO A 224 16.82 0.21 7.23
N MET A 225 17.53 1.33 7.15
CA MET A 225 19.00 1.24 7.11
C MET A 225 19.38 0.40 8.32
N ILE A 226 19.99 -0.75 8.08
CA ILE A 226 20.49 -1.61 9.14
C ILE A 226 21.40 -0.72 9.98
N ILE A 227 21.00 -0.48 11.23
CA ILE A 227 21.91 0.06 12.24
C ILE A 227 23.04 -0.96 12.27
N ALA A 228 24.20 -0.61 11.72
CA ALA A 228 25.41 -1.38 11.96
C ALA A 228 25.50 -1.47 13.49
N THR A 229 25.32 -2.67 14.04
CA THR A 229 25.60 -2.91 15.45
C THR A 229 27.01 -2.42 15.65
N THR A 230 27.17 -1.30 16.33
CA THR A 230 28.48 -0.71 16.59
C THR A 230 29.33 -1.77 17.27
N ASP A 231 30.34 -2.22 16.54
CA ASP A 231 31.38 -3.13 16.98
C ASP A 231 32.07 -2.47 18.17
N GLY A 232 31.74 -2.90 19.39
CA GLY A 232 32.07 -2.10 20.56
C GLY A 232 31.98 -2.81 21.90
N ARG A 233 32.51 -4.04 22.02
CA ARG A 233 33.29 -4.55 23.17
C ARG A 233 33.72 -6.00 22.93
N ALA A 234 34.98 -6.28 23.27
CA ALA A 234 35.82 -7.30 22.64
C ALA A 234 35.91 -8.66 23.36
N ASP A 235 35.06 -8.98 24.34
CA ASP A 235 35.34 -10.15 25.20
C ASP A 235 34.13 -10.94 25.72
N GLU A 236 33.03 -11.03 24.97
CA GLU A 236 31.97 -11.99 25.31
C GLU A 236 31.84 -13.06 24.23
N THR A 237 32.17 -14.30 24.62
CA THR A 237 32.17 -15.48 23.77
C THR A 237 30.75 -15.78 23.27
N ARG A 238 30.62 -15.88 21.94
CA ARG A 238 29.39 -16.31 21.23
C ARG A 238 28.75 -17.51 21.91
N ARG A 239 27.68 -17.26 22.65
CA ARG A 239 26.63 -18.24 22.87
C ARG A 239 25.37 -17.70 22.19
N PRO A 240 24.81 -18.36 21.18
CA PRO A 240 23.45 -18.05 20.79
C PRO A 240 22.59 -18.41 22.01
N ALA A 241 22.16 -17.40 22.77
CA ALA A 241 21.04 -17.58 23.65
C ALA A 241 19.88 -18.00 22.73
N GLY A 242 19.56 -19.30 22.77
CA GLY A 242 18.44 -19.91 22.07
C GLY A 242 17.12 -19.38 22.61
N GLY A 243 16.85 -18.11 22.35
CA GLY A 243 15.54 -17.50 22.39
C GLY A 243 15.32 -17.00 20.98
N SER A 244 14.54 -17.75 20.21
CA SER A 244 14.08 -17.36 18.90
C SER A 244 13.37 -16.00 19.02
N ILE A 245 14.11 -14.91 18.79
CA ILE A 245 13.52 -13.64 18.40
C ILE A 245 13.01 -13.88 16.98
N HIS A 246 11.81 -14.43 16.86
CA HIS A 246 11.01 -14.29 15.64
C HIS A 246 10.59 -12.82 15.54
N GLY A 247 11.57 -11.96 15.29
CA GLY A 247 11.31 -10.70 14.63
C GLY A 247 10.68 -11.09 13.31
N THR A 248 9.43 -10.70 13.11
CA THR A 248 8.68 -10.90 11.87
C THR A 248 9.24 -10.00 10.76
N ALA A 249 10.55 -10.03 10.55
CA ALA A 249 11.20 -9.57 9.35
C ALA A 249 10.74 -10.49 8.22
N ARG A 250 9.52 -10.23 7.73
CA ARG A 250 8.96 -10.86 6.55
C ARG A 250 9.99 -10.69 5.43
N HIS A 251 10.33 -11.79 4.77
CA HIS A 251 11.22 -11.78 3.61
C HIS A 251 10.79 -10.65 2.65
N PRO A 252 11.70 -9.90 2.01
CA PRO A 252 11.34 -8.72 1.19
C PRO A 252 10.24 -8.97 0.14
N ARG A 253 10.16 -10.21 -0.37
CA ARG A 253 9.07 -10.65 -1.27
C ARG A 253 7.70 -10.71 -0.57
N GLU A 254 7.65 -11.12 0.69
CA GLU A 254 6.44 -11.17 1.53
C GLU A 254 5.96 -9.79 1.97
N GLN A 255 6.88 -8.85 2.24
CA GLN A 255 6.53 -7.44 2.46
C GLN A 255 5.91 -6.84 1.19
N ALA A 256 6.54 -7.02 0.04
CA ALA A 256 6.00 -6.52 -1.23
C ALA A 256 4.61 -7.10 -1.54
N LYS A 257 4.34 -8.37 -1.20
CA LYS A 257 3.01 -9.00 -1.40
C LYS A 257 1.94 -8.36 -0.51
N THR A 258 2.33 -7.93 0.68
CA THR A 258 1.45 -7.21 1.60
C THR A 258 1.20 -5.78 1.11
N LEU A 259 2.26 -5.11 0.63
CA LEU A 259 2.24 -3.75 0.09
C LEU A 259 1.32 -3.61 -1.11
N PHE A 260 1.41 -4.56 -2.04
CA PHE A 260 0.61 -4.56 -3.26
C PHE A 260 0.20 -6.02 -3.53
N PRO A 261 -0.97 -6.48 -3.04
CA PRO A 261 -1.42 -7.83 -3.31
C PRO A 261 -1.58 -8.02 -4.83
N SER A 262 -1.13 -9.18 -5.33
CA SER A 262 -1.32 -9.55 -6.74
C SER A 262 -2.81 -9.54 -7.05
N ARG A 263 -3.16 -9.02 -8.22
CA ARG A 263 -4.53 -9.11 -8.74
C ARG A 263 -4.64 -10.40 -9.52
N ASP A 264 -5.20 -11.42 -8.90
CA ASP A 264 -5.46 -12.68 -9.59
C ASP A 264 -6.56 -12.47 -10.64
N PHE A 265 -6.28 -12.94 -11.86
CA PHE A 265 -7.14 -12.85 -13.04
C PHE A 265 -8.44 -13.70 -12.94
N SER A 266 -8.67 -14.38 -11.81
CA SER A 266 -9.79 -15.26 -11.58
C SER A 266 -10.81 -14.63 -10.63
N LEU A 267 -11.55 -13.65 -11.13
CA LEU A 267 -12.94 -13.49 -10.71
C LEU A 267 -13.81 -13.82 -11.91
N SER A 268 -14.32 -15.06 -11.85
CA SER A 268 -15.47 -15.61 -12.57
C SER A 268 -16.32 -14.61 -13.36
N LEU A 269 -16.54 -15.00 -14.63
CA LEU A 269 -17.50 -14.45 -15.60
C LEU A 269 -18.94 -14.22 -15.08
N ALA A 270 -19.28 -14.55 -13.83
CA ALA A 270 -20.65 -14.50 -13.31
C ALA A 270 -20.93 -13.44 -12.22
N ALA A 271 -19.92 -12.79 -11.61
CA ALA A 271 -20.16 -11.88 -10.48
C ALA A 271 -20.28 -10.38 -10.87
N PHE A 272 -19.90 -9.99 -12.10
CA PHE A 272 -19.83 -8.59 -12.51
C PHE A 272 -21.04 -8.11 -13.34
N ALA A 273 -22.09 -8.93 -13.49
CA ALA A 273 -23.26 -8.59 -14.29
C ALA A 273 -24.34 -7.79 -13.55
N ARG A 274 -24.12 -7.30 -12.31
CA ARG A 274 -25.17 -6.66 -11.50
C ARG A 274 -24.86 -5.28 -10.89
N SER A 275 -23.78 -4.61 -11.28
CA SER A 275 -23.58 -3.20 -10.95
C SER A 275 -23.35 -2.38 -12.22
N CYS A 276 -24.44 -1.91 -12.80
CA CYS A 276 -24.51 -1.03 -13.97
C CYS A 276 -23.62 0.22 -13.83
N ALA A 277 -22.70 0.43 -14.78
CA ALA A 277 -22.32 1.73 -15.37
C ALA A 277 -21.20 1.60 -16.46
N CYS A 278 -21.08 0.46 -17.15
CA CYS A 278 -19.93 0.22 -18.05
C CYS A 278 -20.29 -0.02 -19.54
N ARG A 279 -21.49 0.37 -19.99
CA ARG A 279 -21.85 0.29 -21.42
C ARG A 279 -21.62 1.59 -22.21
N ASP A 280 -21.37 2.72 -21.54
CA ASP A 280 -21.23 4.04 -22.17
C ASP A 280 -19.91 4.75 -21.80
N GLN A 281 -18.79 4.03 -21.79
CA GLN A 281 -17.46 4.67 -21.67
C GLN A 281 -16.95 5.05 -23.09
N PRO A 282 -16.62 6.32 -23.36
CA PRO A 282 -16.31 6.83 -24.71
C PRO A 282 -15.17 6.11 -25.45
N TRP A 283 -14.29 5.42 -24.74
CA TRP A 283 -13.10 4.73 -25.26
C TRP A 283 -13.40 3.50 -26.12
N HIS A 284 -14.59 2.88 -25.97
CA HIS A 284 -14.91 1.61 -26.64
C HIS A 284 -15.14 1.75 -28.15
N ARG A 285 -15.45 2.96 -28.64
CA ARG A 285 -15.67 3.23 -30.08
C ARG A 285 -14.41 3.65 -30.82
N SER A 286 -13.40 4.20 -30.15
CA SER A 286 -12.23 4.76 -30.84
C SER A 286 -11.14 3.73 -31.18
N LEU A 287 -11.05 2.65 -30.40
CA LEU A 287 -10.09 1.57 -30.62
C LEU A 287 -10.27 0.80 -31.95
N TYR A 288 -11.46 0.85 -32.55
CA TYR A 288 -11.69 0.26 -33.88
C TYR A 288 -10.95 1.03 -35.00
N ARG A 289 -10.65 2.32 -34.79
CA ARG A 289 -9.92 3.14 -35.77
C ARG A 289 -8.39 2.99 -35.67
N ILE A 290 -7.89 2.47 -34.54
CA ILE A 290 -6.45 2.21 -34.31
C ILE A 290 -6.00 0.90 -34.98
N ARG A 291 -6.92 -0.03 -35.26
CA ARG A 291 -6.60 -1.31 -35.93
C ARG A 291 -6.32 -1.18 -37.44
N GLU A 292 -6.60 -0.02 -38.04
CA GLU A 292 -6.52 0.22 -39.50
C GLU A 292 -5.32 1.09 -39.93
N ARG A 293 -4.31 1.29 -39.07
CA ARG A 293 -3.06 1.98 -39.41
C ARG A 293 -1.83 1.18 -39.03
#